data_AF-U3ALI4-F1
#
_entry.id   AF-U3ALI4-F1
#
_cell.length_a   1.000
_cell.length_b   1.000
_cell.length_c   1.000
_cell.angle_alpha   90.00
_cell.angle_beta   90.00
_cell.angle_gamma   90.00
#
_symmetry.space_group_name_H-M   'P 1'
#
loop_
_entity.id
_entity.type
_entity.pdbx_description
1 polymer ?
#
loop_
_entity_poly.entity_id
_entity_poly.type
_entity_poly.pdbx_seq_one_letter_code
_entity_poly.pdbx_strand_id
1 'polypeptide(L)'
;MKKVLMLLTACLLSSCNVTNSDGSSVFTYSSCKITYSDAPFRYQVQHDLKQCWNAKGDGYTSKSSAIDWCDETVHDYVSQGYPTNYTVQFEVESTYCK
;
A
#
# COMPACT_ATOMS: atom_id res chain seq x y z
N MET A 1 9.64 -58.80 10.07
CA MET A 1 9.76 -58.44 8.64
C MET A 1 8.34 -58.26 8.12
N LYS A 2 7.86 -57.17 7.52
CA LYS A 2 8.47 -56.04 6.81
C LYS A 2 7.72 -54.76 7.17
N LYS A 3 8.48 -53.67 7.16
CA LYS A 3 8.12 -52.27 7.40
C LYS A 3 7.11 -51.81 6.35
N VAL A 4 5.95 -51.31 6.76
CA VAL A 4 5.13 -50.43 5.91
C VAL A 4 5.23 -49.04 6.51
N LEU A 5 6.30 -48.36 6.08
CA LEU A 5 6.53 -46.95 6.28
C LEU A 5 5.50 -46.22 5.41
N MET A 6 4.35 -45.86 5.98
CA MET A 6 3.45 -44.89 5.34
C MET A 6 4.19 -43.56 5.28
N LEU A 7 4.71 -43.24 4.09
CA LEU A 7 5.19 -41.91 3.72
C LEU A 7 4.07 -40.92 4.03
N LEU A 8 4.22 -40.15 5.10
CA LEU A 8 3.61 -38.82 5.19
C LEU A 8 4.25 -38.01 4.05
N THR A 9 3.54 -37.97 2.93
CA THR A 9 3.77 -37.00 1.86
C THR A 9 3.41 -35.64 2.45
N ALA A 10 4.37 -35.05 3.16
CA ALA A 10 4.36 -33.64 3.47
C ALA A 10 4.41 -32.90 2.13
N CYS A 11 3.23 -32.63 1.56
CA CYS A 11 3.06 -31.50 0.66
C CYS A 11 3.46 -30.28 1.46
N LEU A 12 4.75 -29.96 1.41
CA LEU A 12 5.28 -28.64 1.70
C LEU A 12 4.45 -27.70 0.85
N LEU A 13 3.48 -27.05 1.48
CA LEU A 13 2.78 -25.90 0.97
C LEU A 13 3.85 -24.82 0.76
N SER A 14 4.55 -24.88 -0.38
CA SER A 14 5.19 -23.70 -0.94
C SER A 14 4.04 -22.78 -1.29
N SER A 15 3.61 -21.97 -0.33
CA SER A 15 2.79 -20.80 -0.61
C SER A 15 3.61 -20.00 -1.62
N CYS A 16 3.22 -20.10 -2.89
CA CYS A 16 3.71 -19.21 -3.93
C CYS A 16 3.17 -17.82 -3.61
N ASN A 17 3.75 -17.17 -2.59
CA ASN A 17 3.55 -15.76 -2.36
C ASN A 17 4.24 -15.05 -3.51
N VAL A 18 3.46 -14.73 -4.54
CA VAL A 18 3.91 -13.91 -5.64
C VAL A 18 4.02 -12.49 -5.08
N THR A 19 5.25 -12.01 -4.92
CA THR A 19 5.54 -10.67 -4.43
C THR A 19 6.08 -9.81 -5.57
N ASN A 20 5.82 -8.50 -5.50
CA ASN A 20 6.50 -7.51 -6.32
C ASN A 20 8.01 -7.49 -5.98
N SER A 21 8.79 -6.78 -6.79
CA SER A 21 10.24 -6.65 -6.59
C SER A 21 10.64 -5.88 -5.33
N ASP A 22 9.71 -5.16 -4.72
CA ASP A 22 9.87 -4.46 -3.44
C ASP A 22 9.41 -5.28 -2.22
N GLY A 23 8.95 -6.52 -2.42
CA GLY A 23 8.48 -7.42 -1.37
C GLY A 23 7.00 -7.27 -0.99
N SER A 24 6.26 -6.32 -1.58
CA SER A 24 4.81 -6.24 -1.42
C SER A 24 4.10 -7.41 -2.11
N SER A 25 2.90 -7.78 -1.67
CA SER A 25 2.10 -8.81 -2.34
C SER A 25 1.48 -8.27 -3.63
N VAL A 26 1.51 -9.06 -4.71
CA VAL A 26 0.84 -8.66 -5.96
C VAL A 26 -0.69 -8.66 -5.85
N PHE A 27 -1.23 -9.22 -4.77
CA PHE A 27 -2.67 -9.37 -4.53
C PHE A 27 -3.24 -8.31 -3.58
N THR A 28 -2.43 -7.35 -3.15
CA THR A 28 -2.83 -6.30 -2.21
C THR A 28 -2.51 -4.92 -2.76
N TYR A 29 -3.12 -3.93 -2.14
CA TYR A 29 -2.79 -2.51 -2.27
C TYR A 29 -1.92 -2.14 -1.08
N SER A 30 -0.68 -1.79 -1.35
CA SER A 30 0.42 -1.71 -0.38
C SER A 30 0.90 -0.27 -0.15
N SER A 31 0.51 0.67 -1.02
CA SER A 31 0.81 2.08 -0.80
C SER A 31 -0.30 3.03 -1.24
N CYS A 32 -0.20 4.27 -0.75
CA CYS A 32 -1.05 5.41 -1.01
C CYS A 32 -0.17 6.59 -1.41
N LYS A 33 -0.49 7.29 -2.50
CA LYS A 33 0.33 8.38 -3.03
C LYS A 33 -0.53 9.54 -3.54
N ILE A 34 -0.11 10.76 -3.27
CA ILE A 34 -0.74 11.95 -3.86
C ILE A 34 -0.29 12.11 -5.32
N THR A 35 -1.26 12.23 -6.22
CA THR A 35 -1.05 12.37 -7.67
C THR A 35 -1.36 13.77 -8.19
N TYR A 36 -2.09 14.57 -7.41
CA TYR A 36 -2.46 15.94 -7.74
C TYR A 36 -2.56 16.79 -6.48
N SER A 37 -2.17 18.06 -6.59
CA SER A 37 -2.34 19.09 -5.55
C SER A 37 -2.59 20.44 -6.23
N ASP A 38 -3.62 21.15 -5.79
CA ASP A 38 -3.94 22.52 -6.20
C ASP A 38 -3.42 23.57 -5.19
N ALA A 39 -2.47 23.19 -4.33
CA ALA A 39 -1.91 24.09 -3.31
C ALA A 39 -1.44 25.43 -3.91
N PRO A 40 -1.65 26.55 -3.18
CA PRO A 40 -1.41 27.89 -3.72
C PRO A 40 0.06 28.17 -4.05
N PHE A 41 0.98 27.48 -3.36
CA PHE A 41 2.41 27.66 -3.59
C PHE A 41 3.04 26.43 -4.22
N ARG A 42 3.89 26.65 -5.24
CA ARG A 42 4.59 25.57 -5.95
C ARG A 42 5.41 24.64 -5.05
N TYR A 43 6.00 25.17 -3.97
CA TYR A 43 6.77 24.34 -3.04
C TYR A 43 5.88 23.36 -2.27
N GLN A 44 4.61 23.72 -1.99
CA GLN A 44 3.63 22.83 -1.37
C GLN A 44 3.20 21.75 -2.36
N VAL A 45 2.87 22.14 -3.60
CA VAL A 45 2.57 21.17 -4.67
C VAL A 45 3.70 20.15 -4.81
N GLN A 46 4.95 20.61 -4.85
CA GLN A 46 6.11 19.73 -4.93
C GLN A 46 6.31 18.86 -3.67
N HIS A 47 5.92 19.35 -2.50
CA HIS A 47 5.98 18.60 -1.26
C HIS A 47 4.89 17.53 -1.21
N ASP A 48 3.67 17.87 -1.60
CA ASP A 48 2.51 16.97 -1.64
C ASP A 48 2.74 15.83 -2.64
N LEU A 49 3.20 16.13 -3.85
CA LEU A 49 3.48 15.13 -4.89
C LEU A 49 4.64 14.17 -4.54
N LYS A 50 5.39 14.45 -3.47
CA LYS A 50 6.40 13.54 -2.92
C LYS A 50 5.86 12.66 -1.80
N GLN A 51 4.64 12.91 -1.31
CA GLN A 51 4.08 12.10 -0.25
C GLN A 51 3.65 10.74 -0.77
N CYS A 52 4.09 9.71 -0.04
CA CYS A 52 3.76 8.33 -0.29
C CYS A 52 3.82 7.58 1.04
N TRP A 53 2.79 6.80 1.35
CA TRP A 53 2.67 6.03 2.57
C TRP A 53 2.52 4.55 2.27
N ASN A 54 3.20 3.71 3.04
CA ASN A 54 3.06 2.27 2.97
C ASN A 54 1.98 1.80 3.95
N ALA A 55 1.09 0.92 3.49
CA ALA A 55 0.15 0.23 4.33
C ALA A 55 0.91 -0.69 5.33
N LYS A 56 0.31 -0.96 6.49
CA LYS A 56 0.90 -1.88 7.48
C LYS A 56 0.75 -3.33 6.99
N GLY A 57 1.71 -4.18 7.36
CA GLY A 57 1.71 -5.60 6.98
C GLY A 57 1.78 -5.78 5.47
N ASP A 58 1.03 -6.73 4.93
CA ASP A 58 1.01 -7.03 3.49
C ASP A 58 0.09 -6.09 2.68
N GLY A 59 -0.53 -5.07 3.31
CA GLY A 59 -1.48 -4.18 2.67
C GLY A 59 -2.92 -4.69 2.66
N TYR A 60 -3.76 -4.08 1.82
CA TYR A 60 -5.20 -4.35 1.75
C TYR A 60 -5.55 -5.20 0.54
N THR A 61 -6.26 -6.31 0.72
CA THR A 61 -6.74 -7.15 -0.41
C THR A 61 -7.94 -6.54 -1.14
N SER A 62 -8.74 -5.72 -0.44
CA SER A 62 -9.86 -4.99 -1.04
C SER A 62 -9.42 -3.60 -1.48
N LYS A 63 -9.75 -3.23 -2.72
CA LYS A 63 -9.52 -1.87 -3.23
C LYS A 63 -10.30 -0.82 -2.46
N SER A 64 -11.53 -1.12 -2.02
CA SER A 64 -12.35 -0.16 -1.27
C SER A 64 -11.71 0.17 0.07
N SER A 65 -11.28 -0.85 0.83
CA SER A 65 -10.60 -0.65 2.11
C SER A 65 -9.26 0.08 1.95
N ALA A 66 -8.55 -0.16 0.85
CA ALA A 66 -7.33 0.59 0.53
C ALA A 66 -7.62 2.07 0.26
N ILE A 67 -8.70 2.36 -0.49
CA ILE A 67 -9.13 3.73 -0.76
C ILE A 67 -9.55 4.43 0.53
N ASP A 68 -10.36 3.78 1.37
CA ASP A 68 -10.80 4.36 2.66
C ASP A 68 -9.60 4.71 3.54
N TRP A 69 -8.62 3.80 3.65
CA TRP A 69 -7.37 4.05 4.37
C TRP A 69 -6.55 5.20 3.76
N CYS A 70 -6.44 5.26 2.43
CA CYS A 70 -5.67 6.29 1.75
C CYS A 70 -6.34 7.67 1.88
N ASP A 71 -7.67 7.72 1.86
CA ASP A 71 -8.46 8.93 2.11
C ASP A 71 -8.20 9.46 3.53
N GLU A 72 -8.32 8.61 4.55
CA GLU A 72 -8.01 8.97 5.95
C GLU A 72 -6.57 9.47 6.10
N THR A 73 -5.61 8.75 5.49
CA THR A 73 -4.18 9.10 5.56
C THR A 73 -3.89 10.46 4.92
N VAL A 74 -4.47 10.72 3.75
CA VAL A 74 -4.29 11.99 3.02
C VAL A 74 -5.02 13.13 3.74
N HIS A 75 -6.21 12.88 4.29
CA HIS A 75 -6.94 13.85 5.10
C HIS A 75 -6.14 14.27 6.34
N ASP A 76 -5.55 13.31 7.06
CA ASP A 76 -4.70 13.57 8.21
C ASP A 76 -3.45 14.38 7.83
N TYR A 77 -2.82 14.06 6.69
CA TYR A 77 -1.69 14.82 6.18
C TYR A 77 -2.05 16.28 5.88
N VAL A 78 -3.12 16.52 5.13
CA VAL A 78 -3.53 17.87 4.72
C VAL A 78 -3.98 18.70 5.93
N SER A 79 -4.79 18.11 6.82
CA SER A 79 -5.33 18.81 8.00
C SER A 79 -4.25 19.21 9.01
N GLN A 80 -3.16 18.46 9.11
CA GLN A 80 -2.03 18.80 9.99
C GLN A 80 -1.03 19.75 9.34
N GLY A 81 -0.85 19.67 8.02
CA GLY A 81 0.19 20.39 7.30
C GLY A 81 -0.16 21.85 6.98
N TYR A 82 -1.44 22.17 6.77
CA TYR A 82 -1.79 23.45 6.14
C TYR A 82 -3.05 24.10 6.73
N PRO A 83 -3.03 25.42 6.99
CA PRO A 83 -4.18 26.16 7.53
C PRO A 83 -5.25 26.47 6.48
N THR A 84 -4.97 26.22 5.19
CA THR A 84 -5.86 26.55 4.07
C THR A 84 -6.38 25.27 3.43
N ASN A 85 -7.69 25.19 3.24
CA ASN A 85 -8.30 24.08 2.49
C ASN A 85 -7.90 24.19 1.02
N TYR A 86 -7.22 23.17 0.52
CA TYR A 86 -6.94 22.96 -0.89
C TYR A 86 -7.13 21.47 -1.20
N THR A 87 -7.35 21.15 -2.47
CA THR A 87 -7.69 19.82 -2.97
C THR A 87 -6.44 19.04 -3.34
N VAL A 88 -6.41 17.79 -2.90
CA VAL A 88 -5.45 16.79 -3.37
C VAL A 88 -6.18 15.59 -3.94
N GLN A 89 -5.57 14.90 -4.89
CA GLN A 89 -6.03 13.58 -5.36
C GLN A 89 -4.96 12.54 -5.05
N PHE A 90 -5.39 11.31 -4.83
CA PHE A 90 -4.52 10.21 -4.48
C PHE A 90 -4.84 8.94 -5.26
N GLU A 91 -3.91 8.00 -5.24
CA GLU A 91 -4.09 6.65 -5.75
C GLU A 91 -3.53 5.61 -4.78
N VAL A 92 -4.03 4.38 -4.90
CA VAL A 92 -3.50 3.21 -4.20
C VAL A 92 -2.79 2.29 -5.17
N GLU A 93 -1.60 1.83 -4.82
CA GLU A 93 -0.77 0.98 -5.65
C GLU A 93 -0.47 -0.35 -4.95
N SER A 94 -0.20 -1.40 -5.74
CA SER A 94 0.18 -2.71 -5.19
C SER A 94 1.63 -2.80 -4.74
N THR A 95 2.46 -1.83 -5.11
CA THR A 95 3.87 -1.70 -4.74
C THR A 95 4.04 -0.79 -3.52
N TYR A 96 5.15 -0.95 -2.79
CA TYR A 96 5.58 -0.02 -1.76
C TYR A 96 6.17 1.27 -2.37
N CYS A 97 6.03 2.36 -1.62
CA CYS A 97 6.77 3.60 -1.83
C CYS A 97 8.28 3.36 -1.78
N LYS A 98 9.05 4.13 -2.57
CA LYS A 98 10.52 4.05 -2.66
C LYS A 98 11.19 5.34 -2.21
#